data_AF-A0A7K2QML6-F1
#
_entry.id   AF-A0A7K2QML6-F1
#
_cell.length_a   1.000
_cell.length_b   1.000
_cell.length_c   1.000
_cell.angle_alpha   90.00
_cell.angle_beta   90.00
_cell.angle_gamma   90.00
#
_symmetry.space_group_name_H-M   'P 1'
#
loop_
_entity.id
_entity.type
_entity.pdbx_description
1 polymer ?
#
loop_
_entity_poly.entity_id
_entity_poly.type
_entity_poly.pdbx_seq_one_letter_code
_entity_poly.pdbx_strand_id
1 'polypeptide(L)'
;MGKIIDAMKSRFQTRDIPKTIKGRFNALMRKEKGDTAKVAERLGVSRRTVQRYVKGDRDISKSKPEIHERLTQEVSRDHQPRVRAKAEAEAKERGLYVETRARFGFTAAGETTDDARMRRLTEDVPDDLVPEIFEALRNGDEDKAREIIAEGLAREYFREPDTEGVRGLEVDFTDIDYIELDYR
;
A
#
# COMPACT_ATOMS: atom_id res chain seq x y z
N MET A 1 2.66 3.55 -10.88
CA MET A 1 2.81 2.97 -9.53
C MET A 1 2.37 4.01 -8.53
N GLY A 2 1.82 3.58 -7.42
CA GLY A 2 1.26 4.45 -6.41
C GLY A 2 2.35 5.09 -5.56
N LYS A 3 2.32 6.43 -5.43
CA LYS A 3 3.37 7.19 -4.71
C LYS A 3 3.38 6.84 -3.22
N ILE A 4 2.22 6.53 -2.65
CA ILE A 4 2.08 6.23 -1.22
C ILE A 4 2.72 4.87 -0.92
N ILE A 5 2.32 3.84 -1.65
CA ILE A 5 2.86 2.49 -1.47
C ILE A 5 4.36 2.46 -1.75
N ASP A 6 4.84 3.22 -2.72
CA ASP A 6 6.28 3.30 -3.02
C ASP A 6 7.06 3.99 -1.88
N ALA A 7 6.53 5.07 -1.30
CA ALA A 7 7.11 5.72 -0.11
C ALA A 7 7.14 4.77 1.10
N MET A 8 6.03 4.07 1.37
CA MET A 8 5.95 3.08 2.44
C MET A 8 6.91 1.91 2.24
N LYS A 9 7.08 1.41 1.01
CA LYS A 9 8.06 0.36 0.71
C LYS A 9 9.48 0.87 0.96
N SER A 10 9.80 2.06 0.48
CA SER A 10 11.12 2.68 0.66
C SER A 10 11.48 2.80 2.15
N ARG A 11 10.50 3.18 3.00
CA ARG A 11 10.73 3.32 4.43
C ARG A 11 10.73 1.99 5.20
N PHE A 12 9.70 1.18 5.01
CA PHE A 12 9.38 0.06 5.91
C PHE A 12 9.81 -1.31 5.36
N GLN A 13 10.37 -1.36 4.16
CA GLN A 13 10.97 -2.57 3.59
C GLN A 13 12.47 -2.38 3.45
N THR A 14 13.21 -3.48 3.62
CA THR A 14 14.68 -3.44 3.58
C THR A 14 15.26 -3.95 2.26
N ARG A 15 14.42 -4.56 1.41
CA ARG A 15 14.82 -5.10 0.10
C ARG A 15 13.66 -4.99 -0.88
N ASP A 16 13.97 -4.89 -2.16
CA ASP A 16 12.96 -5.02 -3.22
C ASP A 16 12.52 -6.47 -3.42
N ILE A 17 11.32 -6.66 -3.98
CA ILE A 17 10.91 -7.94 -4.56
C ILE A 17 11.79 -8.28 -5.77
N PRO A 18 11.91 -9.57 -6.17
CA PRO A 18 12.68 -9.94 -7.36
C PRO A 18 12.25 -9.15 -8.61
N LYS A 19 13.22 -8.63 -9.38
CA LYS A 19 12.97 -7.78 -10.54
C LYS A 19 12.38 -8.54 -11.74
N THR A 20 12.75 -9.80 -11.92
CA THR A 20 12.33 -10.61 -13.08
C THR A 20 11.08 -11.42 -12.77
N ILE A 21 10.21 -11.63 -13.77
CA ILE A 21 9.01 -12.49 -13.66
C ILE A 21 9.37 -13.90 -13.19
N LYS A 22 10.44 -14.48 -13.74
CA LYS A 22 10.95 -15.79 -13.32
C LYS A 22 11.43 -15.78 -11.86
N GLY A 23 12.08 -14.69 -11.42
CA GLY A 23 12.50 -14.52 -10.03
C GLY A 23 11.32 -14.44 -9.07
N ARG A 24 10.27 -13.68 -9.43
CA ARG A 24 9.02 -13.57 -8.68
C ARG A 24 8.32 -14.93 -8.58
N PHE A 25 8.23 -15.66 -9.69
CA PHE A 25 7.66 -17.01 -9.72
C PHE A 25 8.39 -17.98 -8.78
N ASN A 26 9.73 -17.98 -8.84
CA ASN A 26 10.54 -18.80 -7.95
C ASN A 26 10.37 -18.40 -6.48
N ALA A 27 10.20 -17.12 -6.17
CA ALA A 27 9.90 -16.66 -4.82
C ALA A 27 8.55 -17.19 -4.32
N LEU A 28 7.50 -17.11 -5.16
CA LEU A 28 6.18 -17.65 -4.85
C LEU A 28 6.20 -19.18 -4.68
N MET A 29 6.90 -19.90 -5.55
CA MET A 29 7.10 -21.35 -5.43
C MET A 29 7.79 -21.72 -4.11
N ARG A 30 8.83 -20.98 -3.69
CA ARG A 30 9.51 -21.22 -2.40
C ARG A 30 8.58 -20.95 -1.22
N LYS A 31 7.78 -19.88 -1.31
CA LYS A 31 6.80 -19.52 -0.27
C LYS A 31 5.77 -20.63 -0.06
N GLU A 32 5.27 -21.22 -1.13
CA GLU A 32 4.35 -22.36 -1.09
C GLU A 32 5.05 -23.71 -0.94
N LYS A 33 6.36 -23.74 -0.62
CA LYS A 33 7.15 -24.96 -0.41
C LYS A 33 7.10 -25.93 -1.60
N GLY A 34 6.99 -25.41 -2.82
CA GLY A 34 6.92 -26.20 -4.05
C GLY A 34 5.51 -26.67 -4.44
N ASP A 35 4.47 -26.32 -3.67
CA ASP A 35 3.10 -26.77 -3.95
C ASP A 35 2.51 -26.07 -5.19
N THR A 36 2.58 -26.77 -6.32
CA THR A 36 2.02 -26.32 -7.60
C THR A 36 0.51 -26.06 -7.58
N ALA A 37 -0.25 -26.70 -6.68
CA ALA A 37 -1.70 -26.50 -6.61
C ALA A 37 -2.02 -25.15 -5.95
N LYS A 38 -1.36 -24.82 -4.84
CA LYS A 38 -1.50 -23.52 -4.17
C LYS A 38 -1.02 -22.36 -5.04
N VAL A 39 0.11 -22.53 -5.73
CA VAL A 39 0.60 -21.52 -6.67
C VAL A 39 -0.38 -21.31 -7.83
N ALA A 40 -1.02 -22.39 -8.30
CA ALA A 40 -2.01 -22.31 -9.35
C ALA A 40 -3.27 -21.54 -8.90
N GLU A 41 -3.76 -21.82 -7.70
CA GLU A 41 -4.87 -21.10 -7.07
C GLU A 41 -4.56 -19.60 -6.94
N ARG A 42 -3.42 -19.26 -6.34
CA ARG A 42 -3.00 -17.86 -6.14
C ARG A 42 -2.79 -17.11 -7.46
N LEU A 43 -2.35 -17.78 -8.51
CA LEU A 43 -2.21 -17.17 -9.84
C LEU A 43 -3.51 -17.24 -10.67
N GLY A 44 -4.53 -17.97 -10.22
CA GLY A 44 -5.76 -18.25 -10.98
C GLY A 44 -5.48 -18.91 -12.33
N VAL A 45 -4.54 -19.86 -12.37
CA VAL A 45 -4.23 -20.67 -13.54
C VAL A 45 -4.41 -22.15 -13.20
N SER A 46 -4.36 -23.04 -14.20
CA SER A 46 -4.42 -24.48 -13.92
C SER A 46 -3.11 -25.00 -13.30
N ARG A 47 -3.19 -26.02 -12.43
CA ARG A 47 -2.02 -26.72 -11.88
C ARG A 47 -1.07 -27.22 -12.97
N ARG A 48 -1.62 -27.73 -14.09
CA ARG A 48 -0.85 -28.16 -15.27
C ARG A 48 -0.04 -27.01 -15.88
N THR A 49 -0.59 -25.79 -15.88
CA THR A 49 0.13 -24.60 -16.36
C THR A 49 1.35 -24.30 -15.49
N VAL A 50 1.19 -24.34 -14.16
CA VAL A 50 2.31 -24.16 -13.22
C VAL A 50 3.37 -25.25 -13.40
N GLN A 51 2.98 -26.51 -13.52
CA GLN A 51 3.91 -27.61 -13.78
C GLN A 51 4.72 -27.42 -15.07
N ARG A 52 4.08 -26.89 -16.13
CA ARG A 52 4.79 -26.56 -17.38
C ARG A 52 5.77 -25.39 -17.21
N TYR A 53 5.46 -24.39 -16.38
CA TYR A 53 6.42 -23.33 -16.05
C TYR A 53 7.62 -23.89 -15.29
N VAL A 54 7.39 -24.78 -14.32
CA VAL A 54 8.47 -25.42 -13.54
C VAL A 54 9.37 -26.28 -14.44
N LYS A 55 8.77 -27.07 -15.35
CA LYS A 55 9.50 -27.95 -16.25
C LYS A 55 10.22 -27.21 -17.39
N GLY A 56 9.84 -25.96 -17.68
CA GLY A 56 10.37 -25.17 -18.80
C GLY A 56 9.65 -25.40 -20.13
N ASP A 57 8.64 -26.28 -20.16
CA ASP A 57 7.78 -26.52 -21.33
C ASP A 57 6.92 -25.29 -21.70
N ARG A 58 6.85 -24.29 -20.80
CA ARG A 58 6.22 -22.99 -21.03
C ARG A 58 7.04 -21.92 -20.31
N ASP A 59 7.24 -20.78 -20.97
CA ASP A 59 7.94 -19.65 -20.37
C ASP A 59 6.96 -18.72 -19.66
N ILE A 60 7.14 -18.54 -18.34
CA ILE A 60 6.29 -17.65 -17.55
C ILE A 60 6.49 -16.18 -17.94
N SER A 61 7.68 -15.80 -18.39
CA SER A 61 7.95 -14.43 -18.85
C SER A 61 7.13 -14.04 -20.08
N LYS A 62 6.66 -15.02 -20.86
CA LYS A 62 5.78 -14.84 -22.03
C LYS A 62 4.29 -15.01 -21.71
N SER A 63 3.93 -15.05 -20.43
CA SER A 63 2.52 -15.15 -20.01
C SER A 63 1.77 -13.82 -20.21
N LYS A 64 0.44 -13.88 -20.11
CA LYS A 64 -0.41 -12.68 -20.20
C LYS A 64 -0.05 -11.66 -19.11
N PRO A 65 -0.20 -10.35 -19.37
CA PRO A 65 0.05 -9.29 -18.37
C PRO A 65 -0.68 -9.51 -17.05
N GLU A 66 -1.94 -9.95 -17.08
CA GLU A 66 -2.74 -10.28 -15.88
C GLU A 66 -2.05 -11.27 -14.93
N ILE A 67 -1.32 -12.26 -15.47
CA ILE A 67 -0.57 -13.24 -14.67
C ILE A 67 0.65 -12.58 -14.04
N HIS A 68 1.30 -11.64 -14.74
CA HIS A 68 2.44 -10.90 -14.22
C HIS A 68 2.01 -9.97 -13.08
N GLU A 69 0.89 -9.28 -13.25
CA GLU A 69 0.31 -8.41 -12.22
C GLU A 69 -0.05 -9.20 -10.98
N ARG A 70 -0.82 -10.29 -11.12
CA ARG A 70 -1.18 -11.16 -9.99
C ARG A 70 0.03 -11.77 -9.31
N LEU A 71 1.01 -12.26 -10.08
CA LEU A 71 2.27 -12.76 -9.51
C LEU A 71 3.00 -11.68 -8.71
N THR A 72 3.00 -10.44 -9.19
CA THR A 72 3.65 -9.31 -8.51
C THR A 72 2.93 -8.95 -7.22
N GLN A 73 1.59 -8.95 -7.22
CA GLN A 73 0.77 -8.73 -6.03
C GLN A 73 1.02 -9.81 -4.98
N GLU A 74 0.95 -11.09 -5.37
CA GLU A 74 1.14 -12.21 -4.45
C GLU A 74 2.54 -12.23 -3.83
N VAL A 75 3.58 -11.94 -4.63
CA VAL A 75 4.96 -11.84 -4.12
C VAL A 75 5.13 -10.63 -3.20
N SER A 76 4.52 -9.49 -3.53
CA SER A 76 4.58 -8.29 -2.68
C SER A 76 3.89 -8.51 -1.34
N ARG A 77 2.74 -9.20 -1.34
CA ARG A 77 1.98 -9.55 -0.12
C ARG A 77 2.81 -10.36 0.87
N ASP A 78 3.53 -11.34 0.35
CA ASP A 78 4.38 -12.23 1.14
C ASP A 78 5.78 -11.69 1.44
N HIS A 79 6.09 -10.49 0.94
CA HIS A 79 7.41 -9.92 1.06
C HIS A 79 7.67 -9.43 2.49
N GLN A 80 8.80 -9.89 3.04
CA GLN A 80 9.35 -9.46 4.33
C GLN A 80 8.34 -9.32 5.50
N PRO A 81 7.52 -10.35 5.81
CA PRO A 81 6.43 -10.23 6.79
C PRO A 81 6.90 -9.87 8.20
N ARG A 82 8.08 -10.35 8.61
CA ARG A 82 8.67 -10.02 9.92
C ARG A 82 9.19 -8.58 9.98
N VAL A 83 9.73 -8.06 8.86
CA VAL A 83 10.19 -6.67 8.78
C VAL A 83 8.98 -5.75 8.87
N ARG A 84 7.92 -6.05 8.11
CA ARG A 84 6.66 -5.30 8.15
C ARG A 84 6.02 -5.30 9.54
N ALA A 85 5.92 -6.47 10.18
CA ALA A 85 5.36 -6.57 11.54
C ALA A 85 6.21 -5.80 12.58
N LYS A 86 7.54 -5.81 12.44
CA LYS A 86 8.42 -5.00 13.29
C LYS A 86 8.20 -3.51 13.05
N ALA A 87 8.10 -3.08 11.80
CA ALA A 87 7.86 -1.69 11.45
C ALA A 87 6.49 -1.19 11.95
N GLU A 88 5.45 -2.01 11.85
CA GLU A 88 4.13 -1.71 12.41
C GLU A 88 4.19 -1.57 13.95
N ALA A 89 4.92 -2.45 14.64
CA ALA A 89 5.08 -2.36 16.08
C ALA A 89 5.85 -1.09 16.49
N GLU A 90 6.91 -0.75 15.76
CA GLU A 90 7.70 0.45 16.00
C GLU A 90 6.90 1.73 15.71
N ALA A 91 6.06 1.73 14.67
CA ALA A 91 5.12 2.81 14.38
C ALA A 91 4.12 3.03 15.52
N LYS A 92 3.59 1.96 16.12
CA LYS A 92 2.68 2.05 17.29
C LYS A 92 3.39 2.51 18.57
N GLU A 93 4.68 2.20 18.73
CA GLU A 93 5.44 2.58 19.92
C GLU A 93 5.90 4.04 19.86
N ARG A 94 6.39 4.47 18.69
CA ARG A 94 7.00 5.79 18.52
C ARG A 94 6.04 6.84 17.96
N GLY A 95 4.94 6.40 17.36
CA GLY A 95 4.11 7.23 16.48
C GLY A 95 4.62 7.17 15.04
N LEU A 96 3.69 7.39 14.12
CA LEU A 96 3.93 7.46 12.68
C LEU A 96 3.49 8.85 12.21
N TYR A 97 4.25 9.51 11.35
CA TYR A 97 3.84 10.76 10.73
C TYR A 97 3.93 10.68 9.21
N VAL A 98 3.19 11.55 8.54
CA VAL A 98 3.18 11.73 7.09
C VAL A 98 3.62 13.14 6.78
N GLU A 99 4.63 13.27 5.93
CA GLU A 99 4.95 14.53 5.27
C GLU A 99 4.54 14.44 3.80
N THR A 100 3.72 15.38 3.34
CA THR A 100 3.21 15.35 1.97
C THR A 100 3.03 16.74 1.40
N ARG A 101 3.17 16.84 0.08
CA ARG A 101 2.62 17.97 -0.67
C ARG A 101 1.58 17.43 -1.64
N ALA A 102 0.33 17.79 -1.43
CA ALA A 102 -0.79 17.31 -2.24
C ALA A 102 -1.86 18.38 -2.37
N ARG A 103 -2.76 18.23 -3.33
CA ARG A 103 -4.02 18.96 -3.30
C ARG A 103 -4.86 18.39 -2.17
N PHE A 104 -5.22 19.25 -1.23
CA PHE A 104 -6.01 18.91 -0.07
C PHE A 104 -7.20 19.86 0.02
N GLY A 105 -8.40 19.31 -0.15
CA GLY A 105 -9.69 20.00 0.01
C GLY A 105 -10.60 19.22 0.95
N PHE A 106 -11.63 19.87 1.44
CA PHE A 106 -12.68 19.25 2.25
C PHE A 106 -14.05 19.68 1.70
N THR A 107 -15.11 18.92 1.98
CA THR A 107 -16.50 19.35 1.78
C THR A 107 -17.28 19.11 3.07
N ALA A 108 -17.73 20.17 3.73
CA ALA A 108 -18.67 20.14 4.84
C ALA A 108 -20.11 20.19 4.30
N ALA A 109 -21.00 19.39 4.88
CA ALA A 109 -22.38 19.25 4.43
C ALA A 109 -23.16 20.57 4.46
N GLY A 110 -23.27 21.23 3.30
CA GLY A 110 -24.21 22.33 3.04
C GLY A 110 -23.60 23.72 2.84
N GLU A 111 -22.32 23.92 3.14
CA GLU A 111 -21.63 25.20 2.88
C GLU A 111 -20.34 24.97 2.08
N THR A 112 -20.17 25.77 1.03
CA THR A 112 -19.06 25.66 0.08
C THR A 112 -17.75 25.72 0.84
N THR A 113 -17.06 24.59 0.82
CA THR A 113 -15.85 24.38 1.58
C THR A 113 -14.63 24.76 0.76
N ASP A 114 -13.54 25.07 1.45
CA ASP A 114 -12.31 25.64 0.90
C ASP A 114 -11.87 24.96 -0.40
N ASP A 115 -11.70 25.77 -1.44
CA ASP A 115 -11.24 25.36 -2.76
C ASP A 115 -9.98 24.50 -2.62
N ALA A 116 -9.96 23.30 -3.20
CA ALA A 116 -8.90 22.33 -2.95
C ALA A 116 -7.55 22.88 -3.46
N ARG A 117 -6.60 23.12 -2.55
CA ARG A 117 -5.30 23.74 -2.89
C ARG A 117 -4.15 22.80 -2.63
N MET A 118 -3.06 23.02 -3.35
CA MET A 118 -1.77 22.39 -3.04
C MET A 118 -1.29 22.87 -1.67
N ARG A 119 -1.12 21.95 -0.74
CA ARG A 119 -0.66 22.20 0.63
C ARG A 119 0.49 21.29 0.96
N ARG A 120 1.44 21.78 1.77
CA ARG A 120 2.43 20.94 2.44
C ARG A 120 1.91 20.67 3.84
N LEU A 121 1.75 19.40 4.17
CA LEU A 121 1.23 18.92 5.45
C LEU A 121 2.27 18.02 6.10
N THR A 122 2.43 18.14 7.41
CA THR A 122 3.31 17.30 8.22
C THR A 122 2.56 16.94 9.48
N GLU A 123 1.77 15.87 9.41
CA GLU A 123 0.85 15.49 10.47
C GLU A 123 1.11 14.09 10.95
N ASP A 124 0.68 13.81 12.18
CA ASP A 124 0.69 12.47 12.73
C ASP A 124 -0.35 11.59 12.03
N VAL A 125 -0.04 10.29 11.93
CA VAL A 125 -1.01 9.27 11.59
C VAL A 125 -1.61 8.79 12.91
N PRO A 126 -2.93 8.96 13.12
CA PRO A 126 -3.60 8.42 14.31
C PRO A 126 -3.27 6.93 14.54
N ASP A 127 -2.98 6.57 15.79
CA ASP A 127 -2.55 5.20 16.15
C ASP A 127 -3.53 4.10 15.72
N ASP A 128 -4.84 4.43 15.67
CA ASP A 128 -5.89 3.51 15.23
C ASP A 128 -5.83 3.20 13.73
N LEU A 129 -5.23 4.08 12.93
CA LEU A 129 -5.08 3.93 11.48
C LEU A 129 -3.78 3.21 11.09
N VAL A 130 -2.82 3.08 12.00
CA VAL A 130 -1.53 2.41 11.74
C VAL A 130 -1.71 0.94 11.29
N PRO A 131 -2.55 0.09 11.90
CA PRO A 131 -2.75 -1.27 11.39
C PRO A 131 -3.26 -1.29 9.94
N GLU A 132 -4.21 -0.40 9.62
CA GLU A 132 -4.83 -0.36 8.29
C GLU A 132 -3.85 0.11 7.21
N ILE A 133 -2.99 1.09 7.52
CA ILE A 133 -1.99 1.58 6.55
C ILE A 133 -0.98 0.48 6.22
N PHE A 134 -0.55 -0.31 7.22
CA PHE A 134 0.34 -1.45 7.02
C PHE A 134 -0.34 -2.62 6.29
N GLU A 135 -1.66 -2.77 6.43
CA GLU A 135 -2.45 -3.70 5.63
C GLU A 135 -2.55 -3.24 4.16
N ALA A 136 -2.76 -1.95 3.90
CA ALA A 136 -2.73 -1.40 2.55
C ALA A 136 -1.35 -1.62 1.89
N LEU A 137 -0.25 -1.40 2.63
CA LEU A 137 1.11 -1.75 2.20
C LEU A 137 1.24 -3.24 1.86
N ARG A 138 0.70 -4.13 2.71
CA ARG A 138 0.72 -5.57 2.46
C ARG A 138 -0.01 -5.92 1.16
N ASN A 139 -1.17 -5.31 0.91
CA ASN A 139 -1.96 -5.62 -0.27
C ASN A 139 -1.47 -4.89 -1.53
N GLY A 140 -0.60 -3.88 -1.37
CA GLY A 140 -0.22 -2.97 -2.44
C GLY A 140 -1.39 -2.12 -2.92
N ASP A 141 -2.32 -1.83 -2.01
CA ASP A 141 -3.56 -1.12 -2.27
C ASP A 141 -3.35 0.39 -2.11
N GLU A 142 -3.03 1.04 -3.22
CA GLU A 142 -2.76 2.48 -3.24
C GLU A 142 -4.00 3.30 -2.88
N ASP A 143 -5.19 2.87 -3.33
CA ASP A 143 -6.41 3.62 -3.11
C ASP A 143 -6.84 3.55 -1.65
N LYS A 144 -6.73 2.36 -1.03
CA LYS A 144 -6.95 2.22 0.41
C LYS A 144 -5.91 2.99 1.23
N ALA A 145 -4.64 2.96 0.83
CA ALA A 145 -3.60 3.74 1.50
C ALA A 145 -3.89 5.26 1.41
N ARG A 146 -4.37 5.74 0.27
CA ARG A 146 -4.79 7.13 0.06
C ARG A 146 -5.95 7.52 0.95
N GLU A 147 -6.98 6.69 1.04
CA GLU A 147 -8.14 6.89 1.91
C GLU A 147 -7.72 7.05 3.38
N ILE A 148 -6.92 6.11 3.89
CA ILE A 148 -6.45 6.11 5.29
C ILE A 148 -5.59 7.34 5.60
N ILE A 149 -4.67 7.71 4.69
CA ILE A 149 -3.83 8.90 4.88
C ILE A 149 -4.68 10.17 4.84
N ALA A 150 -5.62 10.28 3.90
CA ALA A 150 -6.52 11.43 3.81
C ALA A 150 -7.35 11.60 5.09
N GLU A 151 -7.86 10.49 5.64
CA GLU A 151 -8.57 10.48 6.91
C GLU A 151 -7.68 10.93 8.07
N GLY A 152 -6.45 10.40 8.17
CA GLY A 152 -5.49 10.80 9.20
C GLY A 152 -5.14 12.29 9.12
N LEU A 153 -4.81 12.77 7.93
CA LEU A 153 -4.51 14.18 7.67
C LEU A 153 -5.69 15.08 8.04
N ALA A 154 -6.92 14.72 7.68
CA ALA A 154 -8.10 15.50 8.04
C ALA A 154 -8.31 15.54 9.55
N ARG A 155 -8.20 14.40 10.24
CA ARG A 155 -8.37 14.33 11.70
C ARG A 155 -7.37 15.22 12.43
N GLU A 156 -6.11 15.25 12.01
CA GLU A 156 -5.07 16.09 12.63
C GLU A 156 -5.17 17.56 12.22
N TYR A 157 -5.37 17.84 10.93
CA TYR A 157 -5.42 19.21 10.41
C TYR A 157 -6.63 20.00 10.96
N PHE A 158 -7.76 19.35 11.22
CA PHE A 158 -8.97 19.99 11.78
C PHE A 158 -9.08 19.91 13.31
N ARG A 159 -8.02 19.57 14.05
CA ARG A 159 -8.03 19.50 15.54
C ARG A 159 -8.28 20.82 16.28
N GLU A 160 -8.54 21.94 15.59
CA GLU A 160 -8.92 23.20 16.23
C GLU A 160 -10.36 23.17 16.80
N PRO A 161 -10.65 23.90 17.90
CA PRO A 161 -11.80 23.62 18.78
C PRO A 161 -13.20 23.92 18.22
N ASP A 162 -13.31 24.54 17.04
CA ASP A 162 -14.56 25.15 16.57
C ASP A 162 -15.24 24.38 15.43
N THR A 163 -15.01 23.07 15.27
CA THR A 163 -15.70 22.30 14.22
C THR A 163 -16.46 21.10 14.78
N GLU A 164 -17.68 21.36 15.29
CA GLU A 164 -18.77 20.38 15.45
C GLU A 164 -19.25 19.85 14.07
N GLY A 165 -18.35 19.31 13.25
CA GLY A 165 -18.64 18.97 11.85
C GLY A 165 -17.77 17.88 11.21
N VAL A 166 -16.91 17.21 11.97
CA VAL A 166 -15.93 16.23 11.43
C VAL A 166 -16.61 14.93 10.90
N ARG A 167 -17.91 14.74 11.13
CA ARG A 167 -18.66 13.64 10.51
C ARG A 167 -19.24 14.07 9.15
N GLY A 168 -18.59 13.64 8.07
CA GLY A 168 -19.06 13.88 6.70
C GLY A 168 -18.14 14.76 5.83
N LEU A 169 -16.89 14.97 6.25
CA LEU A 169 -15.90 15.64 5.42
C LEU A 169 -15.47 14.72 4.27
N GLU A 170 -15.87 15.06 3.05
CA GLU A 170 -15.29 14.45 1.85
C GLU A 170 -13.92 15.11 1.62
N VAL A 171 -12.84 14.34 1.80
CA VAL A 171 -11.47 14.85 1.71
C VAL A 171 -10.93 14.61 0.30
N ASP A 172 -10.68 15.68 -0.42
CA ASP A 172 -9.97 15.62 -1.70
C ASP A 172 -8.47 15.55 -1.44
N PHE A 173 -7.92 14.33 -1.36
CA PHE A 173 -6.47 14.10 -1.32
C PHE A 173 -5.98 13.61 -2.68
N THR A 174 -5.61 14.56 -3.54
CA THR A 174 -5.25 14.29 -4.95
C THR A 174 -3.95 15.01 -5.31
N ASP A 175 -3.45 14.80 -6.53
CA ASP A 175 -2.24 15.47 -7.05
C ASP A 175 -1.08 15.49 -6.04
N ILE A 176 -0.80 14.33 -5.45
CA ILE A 176 0.32 14.16 -4.51
C ILE A 176 1.61 14.42 -5.29
N ASP A 177 2.31 15.52 -5.01
CA ASP A 177 3.62 15.84 -5.57
C ASP A 177 4.65 14.86 -5.01
N TYR A 178 4.73 14.80 -3.68
CA TYR A 178 5.54 13.86 -2.92
C TYR A 178 4.82 13.45 -1.64
N ILE A 179 5.19 12.30 -1.11
CA ILE A 179 4.76 11.81 0.20
C ILE A 179 5.89 11.00 0.83
N GLU A 180 6.09 11.19 2.12
CA GLU A 180 7.03 10.45 2.96
C GLU A 180 6.31 10.02 4.24
N LEU A 181 6.68 8.85 4.75
CA LEU A 181 6.21 8.33 6.02
C LEU A 181 7.43 7.97 6.86
N ASP A 182 7.43 8.37 8.12
CA ASP A 182 8.48 8.02 9.07
C ASP A 182 7.93 7.94 10.50
N TYR A 183 8.69 7.34 11.40
CA TYR A 183 8.42 7.34 12.83
C TYR A 183 8.65 8.74 13.40
N ARG A 184 7.84 9.11 14.40
CA ARG A 184 8.08 10.34 15.17
C ARG A 184 9.40 10.29 15.95
#